data_AF-A0A924GVG9-F1
#
_entry.id   AF-A0A924GVG9-F1
#
_cell.length_a   1.000
_cell.length_b   1.000
_cell.length_c   1.000
_cell.angle_alpha   90.00
_cell.angle_beta   90.00
_cell.angle_gamma   90.00
#
_symmetry.space_group_name_H-M   'P 1'
#
loop_
_entity.id
_entity.type
_entity.pdbx_description
1 polymer ?
#
loop_
_entity_poly.entity_id
_entity_poly.type
_entity_poly.pdbx_seq_one_letter_code
_entity_poly.pdbx_strand_id
1 'polypeptide(L)' 'MANEQTSEVKACPFCGSVNVSSGEVFGERPDGQMYKQTACMDCFACGPEVLIDRETIGPDGDDLADAAWNRRALSA' A
#
# COMPACT_ATOMS: atom_id res chain seq x y z
N MET A 1 -7.20 6.98 -25.00
CA MET A 1 -6.74 7.46 -23.68
C MET A 1 -7.15 6.35 -22.71
N ALA A 2 -6.18 5.59 -22.20
CA ALA A 2 -6.43 4.38 -21.44
C ALA A 2 -6.95 4.75 -20.04
N ASN A 3 -7.99 4.04 -19.64
CA ASN A 3 -8.72 4.18 -18.38
C ASN A 3 -7.89 3.46 -17.29
N GLU A 4 -6.97 4.17 -16.64
CA GLU A 4 -6.22 3.63 -15.50
C GLU A 4 -7.08 3.79 -14.24
N GLN A 5 -7.70 2.68 -13.84
CA GLN A 5 -8.43 2.56 -12.59
C GLN A 5 -7.46 2.79 -11.44
N THR A 6 -7.46 3.99 -10.86
CA THR A 6 -6.84 4.23 -9.55
C THR A 6 -7.67 3.46 -8.52
N SER A 7 -7.16 2.34 -8.02
CA SER A 7 -7.70 1.70 -6.81
C SER A 7 -7.88 2.76 -5.73
N GLU A 8 -9.12 3.06 -5.34
CA GLU A 8 -9.39 4.10 -4.34
C GLU A 8 -8.82 3.68 -2.98
N VAL A 9 -7.67 4.22 -2.62
CA VAL A 9 -7.06 4.04 -1.29
C VAL A 9 -7.91 4.77 -0.26
N LYS A 10 -8.36 4.05 0.77
CA LYS A 10 -9.19 4.62 1.84
C LYS A 10 -8.38 5.53 2.74
N ALA A 11 -9.10 6.46 3.38
CA ALA A 11 -8.55 7.30 4.43
C ALA A 11 -7.90 6.46 5.54
N CYS A 12 -6.91 7.05 6.19
CA CYS A 12 -6.19 6.44 7.30
C CYS A 12 -7.11 6.10 8.47
N PRO A 13 -7.16 4.84 8.92
CA PRO A 13 -8.01 4.47 10.05
C PRO A 13 -7.57 5.05 11.40
N PHE A 14 -6.35 5.57 11.49
CA PHE A 14 -5.80 6.09 12.75
C PHE A 14 -6.04 7.59 12.93
N CYS A 15 -5.91 8.38 11.85
CA CYS A 15 -6.03 9.84 11.91
C CYS A 15 -7.11 10.41 10.99
N GLY A 16 -7.77 9.59 10.16
CA GLY A 16 -8.79 10.03 9.20
C GLY A 16 -8.26 10.75 7.96
N SER A 17 -6.94 10.90 7.80
CA SER A 17 -6.36 11.59 6.65
C SER A 17 -6.53 10.81 5.35
N VAL A 18 -6.83 11.51 4.26
CA VAL A 18 -6.84 10.97 2.89
C VAL A 18 -5.46 11.01 2.23
N ASN A 19 -4.46 11.60 2.89
CA ASN A 19 -3.08 11.68 2.41
C ASN A 19 -2.37 10.33 2.64
N VAL A 20 -2.69 9.36 1.80
CA VAL A 20 -2.22 7.96 1.88
C VAL A 20 -1.53 7.59 0.57
N SER A 21 -0.37 6.94 0.64
CA SER A 21 0.45 6.56 -0.51
C SER A 21 0.92 5.11 -0.42
N SER A 22 0.80 4.38 -1.54
CA SER A 22 1.40 3.06 -1.79
C SER A 22 2.74 3.13 -2.53
N GLY A 23 3.16 4.33 -2.91
CA GLY A 23 4.25 4.58 -3.83
C GLY A 23 5.63 4.26 -3.27
N GLU A 24 6.24 3.24 -3.87
CA GLU A 24 7.62 2.76 -3.76
C GLU A 24 7.89 1.66 -2.72
N VAL A 25 8.69 0.69 -3.16
CA VAL A 25 9.10 -0.50 -2.39
C VAL A 25 9.69 -0.05 -1.05
N PHE A 26 9.05 -0.43 0.04
CA PHE A 26 9.47 0.01 1.38
C PHE A 26 10.79 -0.63 1.81
N GLY A 27 11.11 -1.83 1.27
CA GLY A 27 12.38 -2.46 1.52
C GLY A 27 12.48 -3.90 1.04
N GLU A 28 13.62 -4.50 1.38
CA GLU A 28 13.95 -5.90 1.18
C GLU A 28 14.09 -6.55 2.55
N ARG A 29 13.44 -7.70 2.75
CA ARG A 29 13.58 -8.52 3.95
C ARG A 29 14.96 -9.19 3.97
N PRO A 30 15.43 -9.68 5.14
CA PRO A 30 16.74 -10.34 5.26
C PRO A 30 16.92 -11.59 4.38
N ASP A 31 15.83 -12.20 3.93
CA ASP A 31 15.81 -13.35 3.01
C ASP A 31 15.86 -12.95 1.52
N GLY A 32 15.93 -11.65 1.23
CA GLY A 32 15.95 -11.11 -0.13
C GLY A 32 14.57 -10.84 -0.72
N GLN A 33 13.49 -11.06 0.03
CA GLN A 33 12.13 -10.82 -0.45
C GLN A 33 11.75 -9.34 -0.33
N MET A 34 11.33 -8.73 -1.44
CA MET A 34 10.85 -7.35 -1.42
C MET A 34 9.44 -7.27 -0.87
N TYR A 35 9.12 -6.14 -0.26
CA TYR A 35 7.77 -5.87 0.21
C TYR A 35 7.33 -4.43 -0.05
N LYS A 36 6.02 -4.28 -0.22
CA LYS A 36 5.32 -2.99 -0.31
C LYS A 36 4.38 -2.82 0.87
N GLN A 37 4.14 -1.57 1.24
CA GLN A 37 3.15 -1.17 2.24
C GLN A 37 2.48 0.11 1.74
N THR A 38 1.22 0.30 2.13
CA THR A 38 0.58 1.61 2.02
C THR A 38 0.79 2.34 3.33
N ALA A 39 1.11 3.63 3.30
CA ALA A 39 1.33 4.44 4.49
C ALA A 39 0.54 5.76 4.45
N CYS A 40 0.12 6.23 5.63
CA CYS A 40 -0.42 7.57 5.77
C CYS A 40 0.73 8.58 5.93
N MET A 41 0.76 9.59 5.06
CA MET A 41 1.82 10.59 5.03
C MET A 41 1.70 11.65 6.14
N ASP A 42 0.56 11.72 6.83
CA ASP A 42 0.33 12.69 7.91
C ASP A 42 0.66 12.13 9.31
N CYS A 43 0.34 10.85 9.56
CA CYS A 43 0.57 10.21 10.87
C CYS A 43 1.60 9.08 10.82
N PHE A 44 2.15 8.77 9.65
CA PHE A 44 3.15 7.72 9.42
C PHE A 44 2.69 6.31 9.81
N ALA A 45 1.37 6.10 9.94
CA ALA A 45 0.83 4.76 10.15
C ALA A 45 1.05 3.91 8.89
N CYS A 46 1.66 2.74 9.07
CA CYS A 46 1.93 1.79 8.00
C CYS A 46 0.88 0.67 7.96
N GLY A 47 0.50 0.31 6.73
CA GLY A 47 -0.33 -0.85 6.43
C GLY A 47 0.40 -2.18 6.61
N PRO A 48 -0.28 -3.31 6.38
CA PRO A 48 0.36 -4.62 6.36
C PRO A 48 1.44 -4.72 5.28
N GLU A 49 2.51 -5.46 5.55
CA GLU A 49 3.51 -5.83 4.54
C GLU A 49 2.89 -6.78 3.51
N VAL A 50 3.03 -6.42 2.24
CA VAL A 50 2.69 -7.27 1.10
C VAL A 50 3.99 -7.68 0.43
N LEU A 51 4.22 -8.99 0.40
CA LEU A 51 5.37 -9.56 -0.27
C LEU A 51 5.15 -9.47 -1.78
N ILE A 52 6.14 -8.92 -2.47
CA ILE A 52 6.12 -8.80 -3.93
C ILE A 52 7.35 -9.48 -4.50
N ASP A 53 7.14 -10.23 -5.56
CA ASP A 53 8.23 -10.77 -6.37
C ASP A 53 8.75 -9.71 -7.34
N ARG A 54 9.96 -9.93 -7.87
CA ARG A 54 10.56 -9.05 -8.89
C ARG A 54 9.67 -8.83 -10.11
N GLU A 55 8.82 -9.81 -10.44
CA GLU A 55 7.87 -9.74 -11.55
C GLU A 55 6.63 -8.89 -11.24
N THR A 56 6.39 -8.59 -9.96
CA THR A 56 5.26 -7.76 -9.47
C THR A 56 5.69 -6.38 -8.96
N ILE A 57 6.93 -5.95 -9.27
CA ILE A 57 7.37 -4.57 -9.06
C ILE A 57 6.61 -3.68 -10.06
N GLY A 58 5.50 -3.09 -9.63
CA GLY A 58 4.68 -2.23 -10.49
C GLY A 58 3.28 -2.01 -9.93
N PRO A 59 2.31 -1.63 -10.80
CA PRO A 59 0.94 -1.31 -10.40
C PRO A 59 0.23 -2.47 -9.68
N ASP A 60 0.51 -3.72 -10.07
CA ASP A 60 -0.04 -4.91 -9.41
C ASP A 60 0.38 -5.00 -7.92
N GLY A 61 1.61 -4.58 -7.61
CA GLY A 61 2.10 -4.54 -6.23
C GLY A 61 1.47 -3.40 -5.40
N ASP A 62 1.12 -2.29 -6.04
CA ASP A 62 0.45 -1.16 -5.38
C ASP A 62 -1.00 -1.51 -5.06
N ASP A 63 -1.71 -2.15 -6.00
CA ASP A 63 -3.08 -2.63 -5.81
C ASP A 63 -3.19 -3.62 -4.65
N LEU A 64 -2.19 -4.51 -4.49
CA LEU A 64 -2.18 -5.46 -3.37
C LEU A 64 -1.93 -4.78 -2.02
N ALA A 65 -1.04 -3.79 -1.96
CA ALA A 65 -0.77 -3.00 -0.76
C ALA A 65 -2.01 -2.18 -0.36
N ASP A 66 -2.66 -1.54 -1.33
CA ASP A 66 -3.85 -0.74 -1.13
C ASP A 66 -5.06 -1.59 -0.72
N ALA A 67 -5.21 -2.78 -1.31
CA ALA A 67 -6.20 -3.74 -0.86
C ALA A 67 -5.95 -4.19 0.60
N ALA A 68 -4.69 -4.40 1.00
CA ALA A 68 -4.33 -4.76 2.37
C ALA A 68 -4.63 -3.63 3.36
N TRP A 69 -4.32 -2.38 2.99
CA TRP A 69 -4.69 -1.19 3.75
C TRP A 69 -6.20 -1.06 3.92
N ASN A 70 -6.94 -1.17 2.81
CA ASN A 70 -8.38 -1.00 2.78
C ASN A 70 -9.13 -2.05 3.62
N ARG A 71 -8.63 -3.29 3.72
CA ARG A 71 -9.18 -4.31 4.64
C ARG A 71 -9.05 -3.89 6.09
N ARG A 72 -7.92 -3.26 6.46
CA ARG A 72 -7.68 -2.79 7.83
C ARG A 72 -8.51 -1.55 8.16
N ALA A 73 -8.67 -0.64 7.19
CA ALA A 73 -9.46 0.57 7.36
C ALA A 73 -10.97 0.32 7.55
N LEU A 74 -11.49 -0.81 7.07
CA LEU A 74 -12.89 -1.22 7.28
C LEU A 74 -13.18 -1.76 8.68
N SER A 75 -12.15 -2.04 9.47
CA SER A 75 -12.27 -2.66 10.79
C SER A 75 -12.06 -1.67 11.95
N ALA A 76 -11.90 -0.38 11.65
CA ALA A 76 -11.62 0.69 12.60
C ALA A 76 -12.88 1.48 12.97
#